data_AF-A0A954RDD2-F1
#
_entry.id   AF-A0A954RDD2-F1
#
_cell.length_a   1.000
_cell.length_b   1.000
_cell.length_c   1.000
_cell.angle_alpha   90.00
_cell.angle_beta   90.00
_cell.angle_gamma   90.00
#
_symmetry.space_group_name_H-M   'P 1'
#
loop_
_entity.id
_entity.type
_entity.pdbx_description
1 polymer ?
#
loop_
_entity_poly.entity_id
_entity_poly.type
_entity_poly.pdbx_seq_one_letter_code
_entity_poly.pdbx_strand_id
1 'polypeptide(L)'
;MKIHEFQAKEILRKQGVAVLRGVVARTPDEAAQAFTDLGSPLAVVKAQIHAGGRGKGTVQGDESQHGVQLVRSADEAKQVASRLLGKKLETIQTGPEGQTVNQVFVEEGCDIQRELYLGIVLDRAAAKPVLMVSSEGGVEIEKVAAETPEKIFKEHFDPAAGLQSFQVRKLCQKLGLSGSTVRSAEKFMKGLCRAFVQYDCSLAEINPLVVTGAGEMVALDAKMTFDDNALFRHPD
;
A
#
# COMPACT_ATOMS: atom_id res chain seq x y z
N MET A 1 11.89 11.10 3.65
CA MET A 1 12.50 9.75 3.64
C MET A 1 11.48 8.73 3.16
N LYS A 2 11.83 7.81 2.25
CA LYS A 2 10.93 6.70 1.83
C LYS A 2 11.16 5.47 2.72
N ILE A 3 10.12 4.70 2.96
CA ILE A 3 10.19 3.41 3.66
C ILE A 3 9.63 2.28 2.79
N HIS A 4 9.98 1.04 3.13
CA HIS A 4 9.44 -0.15 2.48
C HIS A 4 7.98 -0.41 2.88
N GLU A 5 7.26 -1.16 2.05
CA GLU A 5 5.84 -1.52 2.27
C GLU A 5 5.63 -2.22 3.61
N PHE A 6 6.51 -3.15 4.00
CA PHE A 6 6.37 -3.86 5.27
C PHE A 6 6.43 -2.91 6.47
N GLN A 7 7.32 -1.91 6.44
CA GLN A 7 7.47 -0.90 7.49
C GLN A 7 6.25 0.02 7.54
N ALA A 8 5.75 0.43 6.38
CA ALA A 8 4.50 1.19 6.28
C ALA A 8 3.34 0.40 6.90
N LYS A 9 3.21 -0.90 6.57
CA LYS A 9 2.17 -1.77 7.14
C LYS A 9 2.29 -1.96 8.65
N GLU A 10 3.51 -2.01 9.20
CA GLU A 10 3.71 -2.04 10.65
C GLU A 10 3.22 -0.76 11.34
N ILE A 11 3.54 0.41 10.76
CA ILE A 11 3.05 1.71 11.26
C ILE A 11 1.52 1.77 11.20
N LEU A 12 0.94 1.40 10.05
CA LEU A 12 -0.50 1.39 9.84
C LEU A 12 -1.21 0.45 10.81
N ARG A 13 -0.66 -0.74 11.07
CA ARG A 13 -1.18 -1.70 12.05
C ARG A 13 -1.23 -1.10 13.46
N LYS A 14 -0.18 -0.39 13.88
CA LYS A 14 -0.14 0.32 15.18
C LYS A 14 -1.22 1.39 15.28
N GLN A 15 -1.66 1.95 14.15
CA GLN A 15 -2.73 2.95 14.06
C GLN A 15 -4.13 2.35 13.90
N GLY A 16 -4.26 1.02 13.96
CA GLY A 16 -5.53 0.31 13.82
C GLY A 16 -6.06 0.25 12.39
N VAL A 17 -5.21 0.57 11.40
CA VAL A 17 -5.52 0.37 9.98
C VAL A 17 -5.40 -1.10 9.66
N ALA A 18 -6.39 -1.65 8.97
CA ALA A 18 -6.40 -3.05 8.59
C ALA A 18 -5.38 -3.32 7.48
N VAL A 19 -4.44 -4.21 7.77
CA VAL A 19 -3.40 -4.70 6.88
C VAL A 19 -3.36 -6.22 7.00
N LEU A 20 -2.88 -6.91 5.97
CA LEU A 20 -2.74 -8.37 6.01
C LEU A 20 -1.52 -8.77 6.87
N ARG A 21 -1.49 -10.05 7.28
CA ARG A 21 -0.28 -10.60 7.91
C ARG A 21 0.75 -10.88 6.83
N GLY A 22 2.00 -10.57 7.14
CA GLY A 22 3.10 -10.88 6.24
C GLY A 22 4.42 -10.90 6.99
N VAL A 23 5.40 -11.53 6.37
CA VAL A 23 6.73 -11.79 6.93
C VAL A 23 7.78 -11.36 5.91
N VAL A 24 8.80 -10.65 6.38
CA VAL A 24 9.95 -10.28 5.53
C VAL A 24 10.88 -11.48 5.42
N ALA A 25 11.32 -11.78 4.20
CA ALA A 25 12.31 -12.80 3.91
C ALA A 25 13.48 -12.22 3.10
N ARG A 26 14.69 -12.61 3.49
CA ARG A 26 15.96 -12.21 2.84
C ARG A 26 16.64 -13.38 2.13
N THR A 27 16.13 -14.59 2.33
CA THR A 27 16.57 -15.78 1.60
C THR A 27 15.36 -16.51 1.00
N PRO A 28 15.56 -17.33 -0.05
CA PRO A 28 14.50 -18.16 -0.60
C PRO A 28 13.90 -19.13 0.43
N ASP A 29 14.72 -19.65 1.35
CA ASP A 29 14.26 -20.55 2.41
C ASP A 29 13.41 -19.82 3.46
N GLU A 30 13.77 -18.59 3.82
CA GLU A 30 12.93 -17.74 4.66
C GLU A 30 11.57 -17.45 4.00
N ALA A 31 11.52 -17.28 2.68
CA ALA A 31 10.25 -17.07 1.98
C ALA A 31 9.36 -18.32 1.98
N ALA A 32 9.97 -19.50 1.86
CA ALA A 32 9.28 -20.79 2.00
C ALA A 32 8.70 -20.97 3.41
N GLN A 33 9.52 -20.66 4.43
CA GLN A 33 9.10 -20.73 5.84
C GLN A 33 7.98 -19.73 6.13
N ALA A 34 8.11 -18.49 5.63
CA ALA A 34 7.07 -17.48 5.76
C ALA A 34 5.73 -17.93 5.19
N PHE A 35 5.71 -18.60 4.03
CA PHE A 35 4.48 -19.17 3.47
C PHE A 35 3.85 -20.18 4.43
N THR A 36 4.65 -21.10 4.97
CA THR A 36 4.21 -22.11 5.94
C THR A 36 3.67 -21.46 7.21
N ASP A 37 4.35 -20.44 7.75
CA ASP A 37 3.98 -19.75 8.99
C ASP A 37 2.68 -18.96 8.87
N LEU A 38 2.41 -18.40 7.68
CA LEU A 38 1.13 -17.74 7.41
C LEU A 38 -0.04 -18.74 7.47
N GLY A 39 0.20 -20.01 7.14
CA GLY A 39 -0.80 -21.07 7.16
C GLY A 39 -1.97 -20.85 6.18
N SER A 40 -1.77 -19.99 5.18
CA SER A 40 -2.77 -19.62 4.19
C SER A 40 -2.65 -20.52 2.95
N PRO A 41 -3.77 -20.91 2.30
CA PRO A 41 -3.71 -21.63 1.03
C PRO A 41 -3.17 -20.77 -0.13
N LEU A 42 -3.06 -19.46 0.09
CA LEU A 42 -2.67 -18.47 -0.90
C LEU A 42 -1.83 -17.38 -0.24
N ALA A 43 -0.71 -17.03 -0.85
CA ALA A 43 0.10 -15.90 -0.46
C ALA A 43 0.61 -15.12 -1.67
N VAL A 44 1.21 -13.96 -1.42
CA VAL A 44 1.84 -13.11 -2.43
C VAL A 44 3.25 -12.81 -1.97
N VAL A 45 4.23 -13.05 -2.86
CA VAL A 45 5.62 -12.62 -2.67
C VAL A 45 5.79 -11.26 -3.35
N LYS A 46 6.21 -10.26 -2.58
CA LYS A 46 6.34 -8.87 -3.01
C LYS A 46 7.77 -8.37 -2.86
N ALA A 47 8.38 -7.99 -3.97
CA ALA A 47 9.68 -7.31 -3.96
C ALA A 47 9.62 -6.02 -3.12
N GLN A 48 10.57 -5.85 -2.20
CA GLN A 48 10.66 -4.65 -1.37
C GLN A 48 11.68 -3.69 -1.98
N ILE A 49 11.17 -2.77 -2.81
CA ILE A 49 11.90 -1.62 -3.36
C ILE A 49 11.11 -0.34 -3.05
N HIS A 50 11.73 0.84 -3.20
CA HIS A 50 11.07 2.12 -2.88
C HIS A 50 10.24 2.69 -4.04
N ALA A 51 10.30 2.05 -5.20
CA ALA A 51 9.53 2.40 -6.37
C ALA A 51 8.19 1.64 -6.42
N GLY A 52 7.15 2.31 -6.92
CA GLY A 52 5.86 1.73 -7.25
C GLY A 52 5.85 0.98 -8.59
N GLY A 53 4.70 0.46 -9.00
CA GLY A 53 4.57 -0.25 -10.29
C GLY A 53 5.13 -1.68 -10.30
N ARG A 54 5.46 -2.23 -9.12
CA ARG A 54 6.11 -3.55 -8.95
C ARG A 54 5.32 -4.71 -9.56
N GLY A 55 3.99 -4.65 -9.57
CA GLY A 55 3.16 -5.70 -10.14
C GLY A 55 3.27 -5.86 -11.66
N LYS A 56 3.63 -4.78 -12.37
CA LYS A 56 3.92 -4.82 -13.81
C LYS A 56 5.41 -4.80 -14.12
N GLY A 57 6.24 -4.47 -13.14
CA GLY A 57 7.69 -4.46 -13.27
C GLY A 57 8.25 -5.86 -13.52
N THR A 58 9.39 -5.94 -14.20
CA THR A 58 10.05 -7.19 -14.59
C THR A 58 11.49 -7.23 -14.10
N VAL A 59 11.99 -8.43 -13.84
CA VAL A 59 13.40 -8.63 -13.46
C VAL A 59 14.28 -8.51 -14.70
N GLN A 60 15.40 -7.80 -14.60
CA GLN A 60 16.38 -7.71 -15.67
C GLN A 60 16.89 -9.09 -16.09
N GLY A 61 16.71 -9.43 -17.37
CA GLY A 61 17.08 -10.72 -17.93
C GLY A 61 16.06 -11.85 -17.69
N ASP A 62 14.93 -11.56 -17.04
CA ASP A 62 13.80 -12.49 -16.88
C ASP A 62 12.47 -11.71 -16.95
N GLU A 63 11.99 -11.49 -18.18
CA GLU A 63 10.72 -10.77 -18.44
C GLU A 63 9.49 -11.51 -17.90
N SER A 64 9.63 -12.80 -17.56
CA SER A 64 8.54 -13.60 -16.98
C SER A 64 8.39 -13.40 -15.47
N GLN A 65 9.39 -12.83 -14.80
CA GLN A 65 9.38 -12.62 -13.36
C GLN A 65 8.99 -11.19 -13.01
N HIS A 66 7.82 -11.05 -12.38
CA HIS A 66 7.31 -9.77 -11.89
C HIS A 66 7.63 -9.51 -10.42
N GLY A 67 7.58 -8.24 -10.00
CA GLY A 67 7.86 -7.84 -8.61
C GLY A 67 6.78 -8.21 -7.60
N VAL A 68 5.59 -8.61 -8.05
CA VAL A 68 4.49 -9.09 -7.19
C VAL A 68 3.95 -10.38 -7.82
N GLN A 69 4.07 -11.50 -7.12
CA GLN A 69 3.68 -12.80 -7.64
C GLN A 69 2.90 -13.58 -6.59
N LEU A 70 1.77 -14.15 -7.02
CA LEU A 70 0.94 -14.99 -6.19
C LEU A 70 1.48 -16.43 -6.18
N VAL A 71 1.48 -17.06 -5.01
CA VAL A 71 2.02 -18.40 -4.74
C VAL A 71 1.04 -19.25 -3.91
N ARG A 72 1.08 -20.57 -4.10
CA ARG A 72 0.19 -21.57 -3.45
C ARG A 72 0.92 -22.63 -2.65
N SER A 73 2.25 -22.58 -2.61
CA SER A 73 3.06 -23.51 -1.84
C SER A 73 4.35 -22.85 -1.36
N ALA A 74 4.98 -23.45 -0.35
CA ALA A 74 6.30 -23.04 0.13
C ALA A 74 7.36 -23.15 -0.98
N ASP A 75 7.26 -24.16 -1.86
CA ASP A 75 8.16 -24.33 -3.00
C ASP A 75 7.98 -23.21 -4.04
N GLU A 76 6.75 -22.82 -4.35
CA GLU A 76 6.48 -21.67 -5.22
C GLU A 76 7.03 -20.37 -4.61
N ALA A 77 6.82 -20.15 -3.31
CA ALA A 77 7.36 -18.98 -2.60
C ALA A 77 8.90 -18.94 -2.69
N LYS A 78 9.57 -20.07 -2.48
CA LYS A 78 11.03 -20.22 -2.63
C LYS A 78 11.50 -19.90 -4.04
N GLN A 79 10.83 -20.44 -5.06
CA GLN A 79 11.19 -20.23 -6.47
C GLN A 79 11.00 -18.79 -6.92
N VAL A 80 9.93 -18.12 -6.46
CA VAL A 80 9.73 -16.70 -6.74
C VAL A 80 10.79 -15.86 -6.03
N ALA A 81 11.04 -16.12 -4.76
CA ALA A 81 12.03 -15.38 -3.99
C ALA A 81 13.44 -15.52 -4.57
N SER A 82 13.85 -16.69 -5.05
CA SER A 82 15.17 -16.90 -5.69
C SER A 82 15.34 -16.12 -7.00
N ARG A 83 14.25 -15.89 -7.73
CA ARG A 83 14.24 -15.08 -8.97
C ARG A 83 14.15 -13.58 -8.70
N LEU A 84 13.75 -13.16 -7.50
CA LEU A 84 13.70 -11.75 -7.12
C LEU A 84 14.97 -11.30 -6.37
N LEU A 85 15.37 -12.04 -5.33
CA LEU A 85 16.43 -11.62 -4.42
C LEU A 85 17.78 -11.47 -5.14
N GLY A 86 18.43 -10.33 -4.90
CA GLY A 86 19.69 -9.95 -5.54
C GLY A 86 19.58 -9.52 -7.01
N LYS A 87 18.38 -9.54 -7.58
CA LYS A 87 18.14 -9.09 -8.97
C LYS A 87 17.67 -7.64 -9.01
N LYS A 88 17.81 -7.01 -10.18
CA LYS A 88 17.29 -5.68 -10.46
C LYS A 88 15.87 -5.79 -10.99
N LEU A 89 14.94 -5.15 -10.30
CA LEU A 89 13.54 -5.02 -10.73
C LEU A 89 13.37 -3.69 -11.46
N GLU A 90 12.99 -3.75 -12.72
CA GLU A 90 12.59 -2.58 -13.51
C GLU A 90 11.11 -2.31 -13.33
N THR A 91 10.77 -1.06 -13.10
CA THR A 91 9.40 -0.56 -13.01
C THR A 91 9.29 0.73 -13.80
N ILE A 92 8.06 1.18 -14.05
CA ILE A 92 7.80 2.49 -14.64
C ILE A 92 8.43 3.65 -13.84
N GLN A 93 8.64 3.48 -12.52
CA GLN A 93 9.22 4.50 -11.64
C GLN A 93 10.75 4.41 -11.50
N THR A 94 11.38 3.27 -11.81
CA THR A 94 12.84 3.12 -11.80
C THR A 94 13.47 3.33 -13.17
N GLY A 95 12.71 3.11 -14.24
CA GLY A 95 13.25 2.99 -15.58
C GLY A 95 14.24 1.82 -15.73
N PRO A 96 15.07 1.84 -16.79
CA PRO A 96 15.99 0.76 -17.13
C PRO A 96 17.13 0.51 -16.12
N GLU A 97 17.39 1.44 -15.19
CA GLU A 97 18.42 1.22 -14.17
C GLU A 97 18.01 0.14 -13.15
N GLY A 98 16.70 0.00 -12.95
CA GLY A 98 16.06 -0.88 -11.97
C GLY A 98 16.42 -0.54 -10.52
N GLN A 99 15.89 -1.31 -9.58
CA GLN A 99 16.33 -1.30 -8.20
C GLN A 99 16.61 -2.73 -7.72
N THR A 100 17.73 -2.95 -7.03
CA THR A 100 18.08 -4.25 -6.48
C THR A 100 17.08 -4.66 -5.39
N VAL A 101 16.53 -5.86 -5.51
CA VAL A 101 15.62 -6.45 -4.51
C VAL A 101 16.45 -7.18 -3.47
N ASN A 102 16.63 -6.57 -2.29
CA ASN A 102 17.42 -7.17 -1.20
C ASN A 102 16.58 -8.01 -0.24
N GLN A 103 15.26 -7.85 -0.28
CA GLN A 103 14.31 -8.57 0.57
C GLN A 103 12.95 -8.62 -0.11
N VAL A 104 12.16 -9.64 0.24
CA VAL A 104 10.78 -9.80 -0.21
C VAL A 104 9.86 -9.81 1.01
N PHE A 105 8.60 -9.49 0.78
CA PHE A 105 7.54 -9.57 1.77
C PHE A 105 6.54 -10.62 1.33
N VAL A 106 6.42 -11.69 2.11
CA VAL A 106 5.44 -12.77 1.87
C VAL A 106 4.21 -12.43 2.69
N GLU A 107 3.10 -12.18 2.01
CA GLU A 107 1.86 -11.70 2.63
C GLU A 107 0.69 -12.63 2.29
N GLU A 108 -0.29 -12.73 3.18
CA GLU A 108 -1.51 -13.50 2.94
C GLU A 108 -2.25 -13.04 1.69
N GLY A 109 -2.95 -13.98 1.05
CA GLY A 109 -3.97 -13.65 0.05
C GLY A 109 -5.14 -12.88 0.69
N CYS A 110 -5.83 -12.10 -0.15
CA CYS A 110 -7.02 -11.35 0.23
C CYS A 110 -8.16 -11.70 -0.74
N ASP A 111 -9.38 -11.81 -0.22
CA ASP A 111 -10.59 -11.82 -1.06
C ASP A 111 -10.84 -10.40 -1.57
N ILE A 112 -10.66 -10.17 -2.87
CA ILE A 112 -10.76 -8.85 -3.49
C ILE A 112 -12.10 -8.73 -4.19
N GLN A 113 -13.03 -7.96 -3.61
CA GLN A 113 -14.30 -7.63 -4.26
C GLN A 113 -14.18 -6.34 -5.09
N ARG A 114 -13.48 -5.33 -4.56
CA ARG A 114 -13.21 -4.06 -5.25
C ARG A 114 -11.83 -3.55 -4.89
N GLU A 115 -11.17 -2.93 -5.86
CA GLU A 115 -9.94 -2.18 -5.66
C GLU A 115 -10.24 -0.69 -5.76
N LEU A 116 -9.77 0.08 -4.77
CA LEU A 116 -9.92 1.53 -4.68
C LEU A 116 -8.54 2.17 -4.55
N TYR A 117 -8.50 3.49 -4.68
CA TYR A 117 -7.35 4.31 -4.35
C TYR A 117 -7.63 5.15 -3.09
N LEU A 118 -6.63 5.30 -2.24
CA LEU A 118 -6.64 6.25 -1.12
C LEU A 118 -5.25 6.86 -0.93
N GLY A 119 -5.16 8.20 -0.89
CA GLY A 119 -3.89 8.90 -0.72
C GLY A 119 -4.02 10.14 0.16
N ILE A 120 -2.96 10.50 0.87
CA ILE A 120 -2.85 11.73 1.66
C ILE A 120 -1.55 12.46 1.27
N VAL A 121 -1.69 13.75 0.97
CA VAL A 121 -0.59 14.68 0.76
C VAL A 121 -0.89 16.00 1.47
N LEU A 122 0.13 16.86 1.59
CA LEU A 122 -0.07 18.25 2.01
C LEU A 122 -0.49 19.10 0.80
N ASP A 123 -1.71 19.64 0.83
CA ASP A 123 -2.12 20.67 -0.13
C ASP A 123 -1.53 22.01 0.29
N ARG A 124 -0.53 22.47 -0.46
CA ARG A 124 0.18 23.72 -0.18
C ARG A 124 -0.69 24.95 -0.36
N ALA A 125 -1.67 24.92 -1.26
CA ALA A 125 -2.55 26.06 -1.48
C ALA A 125 -3.53 26.24 -0.32
N ALA A 126 -4.04 25.14 0.23
CA ALA A 126 -4.93 25.15 1.38
C ALA A 126 -4.18 25.16 2.73
N ALA A 127 -2.86 24.94 2.72
CA ALA A 127 -2.03 24.71 3.90
C ALA A 127 -2.60 23.62 4.83
N LYS A 128 -3.18 22.56 4.26
CA LYS A 128 -3.85 21.48 4.99
C LYS A 128 -3.57 20.11 4.35
N PRO A 129 -3.48 19.04 5.14
CA PRO A 129 -3.54 17.69 4.60
C PRO A 129 -4.84 17.47 3.81
N VAL A 130 -4.74 16.79 2.67
CA VAL A 130 -5.87 16.42 1.83
C VAL A 130 -5.93 14.91 1.65
N LEU A 131 -7.04 14.30 2.05
CA LEU A 131 -7.36 12.91 1.78
C LEU A 131 -8.00 12.82 0.39
N MET A 132 -7.49 11.95 -0.46
CA MET A 132 -7.97 11.71 -1.82
C MET A 132 -8.41 10.27 -1.98
N VAL A 133 -9.54 10.04 -2.63
CA VAL A 133 -10.06 8.70 -2.95
C VAL A 133 -10.48 8.60 -4.40
N SER A 134 -10.39 7.40 -4.96
CA SER A 134 -10.95 7.09 -6.28
C SER A 134 -11.47 5.66 -6.33
N SER A 135 -12.47 5.43 -7.18
CA SER A 135 -12.91 4.09 -7.56
C SER A 135 -11.92 3.36 -8.48
N GLU A 136 -10.95 4.09 -9.04
CA GLU A 136 -9.90 3.56 -9.91
C GLU A 136 -8.69 3.13 -9.07
N GLY A 137 -8.81 2.00 -8.37
CA GLY A 137 -7.68 1.35 -7.69
C GLY A 137 -6.78 0.56 -8.63
N GLY A 138 -5.55 0.27 -8.20
CA GLY A 138 -4.62 -0.58 -8.95
C GLY A 138 -3.96 0.10 -10.16
N VAL A 139 -4.25 1.39 -10.38
CA VAL A 139 -3.67 2.23 -11.45
C VAL A 139 -2.98 3.45 -10.86
N GLU A 140 -2.12 4.11 -11.65
CA GLU A 140 -1.45 5.34 -11.22
C GLU A 140 -2.45 6.49 -11.09
N ILE A 141 -2.45 7.15 -9.94
CA ILE A 141 -3.42 8.22 -9.65
C ILE A 141 -3.20 9.44 -10.53
N GLU A 142 -1.97 9.69 -10.97
CA GLU A 142 -1.61 10.76 -11.89
C GLU A 142 -2.29 10.57 -13.25
N LYS A 143 -2.40 9.31 -13.72
CA LYS A 143 -3.14 8.99 -14.95
C LYS A 143 -4.64 9.27 -14.78
N VAL A 144 -5.22 8.86 -13.65
CA VAL A 144 -6.62 9.16 -13.33
C VAL A 144 -6.84 10.67 -13.26
N ALA A 145 -5.91 11.42 -12.67
CA ALA A 145 -6.00 12.88 -12.58
C ALA A 145 -5.92 13.58 -13.94
N ALA A 146 -5.19 13.01 -14.91
CA ALA A 146 -5.08 13.56 -16.26
C ALA A 146 -6.29 13.18 -17.15
N GLU A 147 -6.78 11.95 -17.05
CA GLU A 147 -7.78 11.40 -17.97
C GLU A 147 -9.22 11.48 -17.43
N THR A 148 -9.41 11.26 -16.13
CA THR A 148 -10.74 11.19 -15.47
C THR A 148 -10.71 11.88 -14.09
N PRO A 149 -10.34 13.17 -14.02
CA PRO A 149 -10.18 13.89 -12.75
C PRO A 149 -11.45 13.91 -11.88
N GLU A 150 -12.63 13.77 -12.47
CA GLU A 150 -13.92 13.70 -11.79
C GLU A 150 -14.10 12.46 -10.91
N LYS A 151 -13.26 11.43 -11.09
CA LYS A 151 -13.24 10.23 -10.25
C LYS A 151 -12.41 10.38 -8.98
N ILE A 152 -11.69 11.50 -8.83
CA ILE A 152 -10.88 11.80 -7.64
C ILE A 152 -11.67 12.71 -6.71
N PHE A 153 -12.04 12.19 -5.56
CA PHE A 153 -12.75 12.95 -4.52
C PHE A 153 -11.80 13.31 -3.39
N LYS A 154 -11.95 14.52 -2.85
CA LYS A 154 -11.01 15.11 -1.89
C LYS A 154 -11.71 15.65 -0.66
N GLU A 155 -11.10 15.48 0.49
CA GLU A 155 -11.48 16.12 1.76
C GLU A 155 -10.22 16.62 2.48
N HIS A 156 -10.13 17.93 2.68
CA HIS A 156 -9.12 18.52 3.57
C HIS A 156 -9.52 18.28 5.03
N PHE A 157 -8.56 17.95 5.87
CA PHE A 157 -8.82 17.79 7.31
C PHE A 157 -7.87 18.66 8.14
N ASP A 158 -8.32 19.00 9.34
CA ASP A 158 -7.52 19.72 10.31
C ASP A 158 -6.57 18.74 11.02
N PRO A 159 -5.25 18.98 11.09
CA PRO A 159 -4.32 18.05 11.73
C PRO A 159 -4.59 17.83 13.23
N ALA A 160 -5.11 18.84 13.93
CA ALA A 160 -5.40 18.75 15.36
C ALA A 160 -6.74 18.07 15.64
N ALA A 161 -7.78 18.39 14.86
CA ALA A 161 -9.09 17.76 15.01
C ALA A 161 -9.18 16.36 14.35
N GLY A 162 -8.33 16.09 13.35
CA GLY A 162 -8.35 14.90 12.52
C GLY A 162 -9.49 14.87 11.51
N LEU A 163 -9.56 13.77 10.75
CA LEU A 163 -10.64 13.52 9.78
C LEU A 163 -11.98 13.29 10.48
N GLN A 164 -12.99 14.09 10.14
CA GLN A 164 -14.29 14.03 10.78
C GLN A 164 -15.20 12.96 10.16
N SER A 165 -16.11 12.38 10.95
CA SER A 165 -17.01 11.31 10.48
C SER A 165 -17.91 11.74 9.32
N PHE A 166 -18.30 13.02 9.23
CA PHE A 166 -19.11 13.50 8.11
C PHE A 166 -18.31 13.51 6.80
N GLN A 167 -17.00 13.77 6.86
CA GLN A 167 -16.10 13.74 5.70
C GLN A 167 -15.95 12.32 5.18
N VAL A 168 -15.75 11.36 6.10
CA VAL A 168 -15.75 9.92 5.76
C VAL A 168 -17.04 9.53 5.03
N ARG A 169 -18.21 9.86 5.60
CA ARG A 169 -19.50 9.53 4.97
C ARG A 169 -19.65 10.13 3.58
N LYS A 170 -19.19 11.37 3.37
CA LYS A 170 -19.19 12.03 2.07
C LYS A 170 -18.32 11.30 1.06
N LEU A 171 -17.09 10.89 1.44
CA LEU A 171 -16.21 10.10 0.58
C LEU A 171 -16.80 8.71 0.29
N CYS A 172 -17.34 8.02 1.28
CA CYS A 172 -18.01 6.73 1.10
C CYS A 172 -19.17 6.83 0.10
N GLN A 173 -19.99 7.88 0.18
CA GLN A 173 -21.07 8.10 -0.78
C GLN A 173 -20.54 8.25 -2.21
N LYS A 174 -19.45 9.02 -2.39
CA LYS A 174 -18.81 9.21 -3.70
C LYS A 174 -18.20 7.92 -4.26
N LEU A 175 -17.70 7.05 -3.39
CA LEU A 175 -17.17 5.72 -3.74
C LEU A 175 -18.27 4.65 -3.90
N GLY A 176 -19.54 4.98 -3.65
CA GLY A 176 -20.63 4.01 -3.65
C GLY A 176 -20.46 2.92 -2.58
N LEU A 177 -19.92 3.27 -1.41
CA LEU A 177 -19.80 2.38 -0.25
C LEU A 177 -21.02 2.53 0.66
N SER A 178 -21.52 1.43 1.19
CA SER A 178 -22.73 1.38 2.02
C SER A 178 -22.61 0.33 3.14
N GLY A 179 -23.61 0.29 4.04
CA GLY A 179 -23.72 -0.76 5.06
C GLY A 179 -22.52 -0.82 6.02
N SER A 180 -22.04 -2.05 6.28
CA SER A 180 -20.88 -2.31 7.16
C SER A 180 -19.59 -1.69 6.64
N THR A 181 -19.42 -1.56 5.33
CA THR A 181 -18.21 -1.01 4.71
C THR A 181 -17.96 0.45 5.10
N VAL A 182 -19.01 1.24 5.36
CA VAL A 182 -18.85 2.62 5.84
C VAL A 182 -18.19 2.66 7.23
N ARG A 183 -18.48 1.68 8.10
CA ARG A 183 -17.83 1.58 9.42
C ARG A 183 -16.37 1.17 9.28
N SER A 184 -16.08 0.23 8.39
CA SER A 184 -14.70 -0.18 8.08
C SER A 184 -13.89 0.99 7.51
N ALA A 185 -14.47 1.74 6.57
CA ALA A 185 -13.90 2.96 6.02
C ALA A 185 -13.62 4.03 7.07
N GLU A 186 -14.53 4.23 8.03
CA GLU A 186 -14.33 5.20 9.12
C GLU A 186 -13.09 4.87 9.97
N LYS A 187 -12.93 3.61 10.36
CA LYS A 187 -11.75 3.17 11.10
C LYS A 187 -10.49 3.32 10.26
N PHE A 188 -10.54 2.88 9.00
CA PHE A 188 -9.41 2.87 8.07
C PHE A 188 -8.92 4.29 7.76
N MET A 189 -9.80 5.16 7.25
CA MET A 189 -9.43 6.51 6.80
C MET A 189 -8.95 7.37 7.98
N LYS A 190 -9.62 7.30 9.14
CA LYS A 190 -9.16 8.02 10.33
C LYS A 190 -7.81 7.49 10.84
N GLY A 191 -7.59 6.18 10.79
CA GLY A 191 -6.31 5.57 11.13
C GLY A 191 -5.18 6.03 10.22
N LEU A 192 -5.41 6.07 8.91
CA LEU A 192 -4.43 6.58 7.95
C LEU A 192 -4.15 8.07 8.17
N CYS A 193 -5.17 8.90 8.38
CA CYS A 193 -5.00 10.33 8.69
C CYS A 193 -4.21 10.56 9.98
N ARG A 194 -4.46 9.77 11.04
CA ARG A 194 -3.64 9.82 12.27
C ARG A 194 -2.20 9.43 11.99
N ALA A 195 -1.97 8.35 11.26
CA ALA A 195 -0.62 7.92 10.88
C ALA A 195 0.12 9.04 10.13
N PHE A 196 -0.54 9.65 9.15
CA PHE A 196 0.02 10.73 8.35
C PHE A 196 0.50 11.91 9.21
N VAL A 197 -0.32 12.35 10.18
CA VAL A 197 0.03 13.47 11.06
C VAL A 197 1.05 13.07 12.11
N GLN A 198 0.86 11.93 12.79
CA GLN A 198 1.71 11.51 13.91
C GLN A 198 3.15 11.23 13.48
N TYR A 199 3.36 10.69 12.28
CA TYR A 199 4.68 10.34 11.76
C TYR A 199 5.23 11.37 10.77
N ASP A 200 4.67 12.60 10.75
CA ASP A 200 5.08 13.69 9.84
C ASP A 200 5.27 13.23 8.39
N CYS A 201 4.26 12.54 7.87
CA CYS A 201 4.29 12.06 6.50
C CYS A 201 4.18 13.22 5.52
N SER A 202 4.95 13.17 4.45
CA SER A 202 4.75 13.98 3.24
C SER A 202 3.85 13.29 2.22
N LEU A 203 3.78 11.95 2.26
CA LEU A 203 2.89 11.12 1.46
C LEU A 203 2.47 9.88 2.27
N ALA A 204 1.19 9.54 2.24
CA ALA A 204 0.71 8.21 2.59
C ALA A 204 -0.29 7.73 1.53
N GLU A 205 0.04 6.64 0.84
CA GLU A 205 -0.74 6.11 -0.29
C GLU A 205 -1.02 4.63 -0.08
N ILE A 206 -2.28 4.25 -0.27
CA ILE A 206 -2.78 2.88 -0.25
C ILE A 206 -3.34 2.60 -1.64
N ASN A 207 -2.59 1.82 -2.43
CA ASN A 207 -2.97 1.53 -3.81
C ASN A 207 -2.50 0.13 -4.27
N PRO A 208 -3.39 -0.88 -4.31
CA PRO A 208 -4.83 -0.76 -4.10
C PRO A 208 -5.22 -0.81 -2.60
N LEU A 209 -6.30 -0.10 -2.29
CA LEU A 209 -7.12 -0.26 -1.10
C LEU A 209 -8.26 -1.23 -1.44
N VAL A 210 -8.27 -2.41 -0.82
CA VAL A 210 -9.25 -3.46 -1.13
C VAL A 210 -10.49 -3.31 -0.27
N VAL A 211 -11.66 -3.52 -0.88
CA VAL A 211 -12.89 -3.92 -0.17
C VAL A 211 -13.07 -5.41 -0.36
N THR A 212 -13.17 -6.16 0.73
CA THR A 212 -13.37 -7.62 0.71
C THR A 212 -14.84 -7.98 0.51
N GLY A 213 -15.15 -9.24 0.19
CA GLY A 213 -16.54 -9.71 0.10
C GLY A 213 -17.33 -9.58 1.41
N ALA A 214 -16.63 -9.51 2.56
CA ALA A 214 -17.23 -9.23 3.87
C ALA A 214 -17.48 -7.73 4.12
N GLY A 215 -17.11 -6.88 3.17
CA GLY A 215 -17.24 -5.42 3.26
C GLY A 215 -16.17 -4.75 4.13
N GLU A 216 -15.05 -5.42 4.40
CA GLU A 216 -13.92 -4.84 5.14
C GLU A 216 -12.94 -4.13 4.21
N MET A 217 -12.35 -3.02 4.67
CA MET A 217 -11.32 -2.30 3.96
C MET A 217 -9.93 -2.75 4.41
N VAL A 218 -9.05 -3.11 3.47
CA VAL A 218 -7.71 -3.62 3.77
C VAL A 218 -6.68 -2.95 2.87
N ALA A 219 -5.55 -2.52 3.45
CA ALA A 219 -4.42 -2.01 2.68
C ALA A 219 -3.69 -3.18 2.00
N LEU A 220 -3.97 -3.42 0.72
CA LEU A 220 -3.26 -4.45 -0.03
C LEU A 220 -1.83 -4.00 -0.36
N ASP A 221 -1.62 -2.71 -0.64
CA ASP A 221 -0.29 -2.11 -0.75
C ASP A 221 -0.24 -0.79 0.03
N ALA A 222 0.94 -0.40 0.49
CA ALA A 222 1.15 0.84 1.22
C ALA A 222 2.50 1.48 0.87
N LYS A 223 2.46 2.76 0.51
CA LYS A 223 3.63 3.60 0.24
C LYS A 223 3.58 4.82 1.14
N MET A 224 4.60 5.00 1.97
CA MET A 224 4.72 6.15 2.86
C MET A 224 6.05 6.85 2.66
N THR A 225 6.02 8.18 2.75
CA THR A 225 7.20 9.05 2.74
C THR A 225 7.07 10.05 3.87
N PHE A 226 8.13 10.23 4.64
CA PHE A 226 8.23 11.20 5.72
C PHE A 226 8.81 12.53 5.23
N ASP A 227 8.49 13.62 5.94
CA ASP A 227 9.20 14.89 5.80
C ASP A 227 10.60 14.76 6.40
N ASP A 228 11.62 15.03 5.58
CA ASP A 228 13.02 14.96 6.00
C ASP A 228 13.33 15.97 7.12
N ASN A 229 12.62 17.09 7.16
CA ASN A 229 12.80 18.11 8.20
C ASN A 229 12.28 17.67 9.58
N ALA A 230 11.46 16.63 9.65
CA ALA A 230 10.91 16.13 10.89
C ALA A 230 11.71 14.95 11.46
N LEU A 231 12.72 14.43 10.76
CA LEU A 231 13.44 13.22 11.17
C LEU A 231 14.13 13.37 12.54
N PHE A 232 14.52 14.58 12.95
CA PHE A 232 15.14 14.81 14.25
C PHE A 232 14.25 14.41 15.46
N ARG A 233 12.93 14.32 15.26
CA ARG A 233 11.96 13.89 16.27
C ARG A 233 11.35 12.51 16.01
N HIS A 234 11.86 11.79 15.01
CA HIS A 234 11.48 10.41 14.65
C HIS A 234 12.74 9.53 14.60
N PRO A 235 13.28 9.13 15.76
CA PRO A 235 14.53 8.36 15.83
C PRO A 235 14.38 6.86 15.44
N ASP A 236 13.16 6.31 15.51
CA ASP A 236 12.82 4.92 15.17
C ASP A 236 12.22 4.81 13.76
#